data_AF-A0A557R175-F1
#
_entry.id   AF-A0A557R175-F1
#
_cell.length_a   1.000
_cell.length_b   1.000
_cell.length_c   1.000
_cell.angle_alpha   90.00
_cell.angle_beta   90.00
_cell.angle_gamma   90.00
#
_symmetry.space_group_name_H-M   'P 1'
#
loop_
_entity.id
_entity.type
_entity.pdbx_description
1 polymer ?
#
loop_
_entity_poly.entity_id
_entity_poly.type
_entity_poly.pdbx_seq_one_letter_code
_entity_poly.pdbx_strand_id
1 'polypeptide(L)'
;MSSTMLDRLLRPTAQSRSARTVEVFGWILLLEAPLILFAPHWVAGVLQLPALSDQAANYFRLVGLLVGGLGMLYVVSGRLDARGFVFASLLDRPLVPFIMAALWGFGIVPGPLALFFAVSDGASFLWTLSAWRAERRT
;
A
#
# COMPACT_ATOMS: atom_id res chain seq x y z
N MET A 1 -19.35 6.95 17.69
CA MET A 1 -18.38 5.84 17.52
C MET A 1 -18.47 4.96 18.75
N SER A 2 -18.78 3.66 18.61
CA SER A 2 -18.86 2.73 19.75
C SER A 2 -17.49 2.64 20.44
N SER A 3 -17.44 2.72 21.77
CA SER A 3 -16.21 2.57 22.58
C SER A 3 -15.44 1.29 22.26
N THR A 4 -16.16 0.25 21.80
CA THR A 4 -15.60 -1.04 21.39
C THR A 4 -14.76 -0.95 20.11
N MET A 5 -15.12 -0.08 19.16
CA MET A 5 -14.33 0.07 17.92
C MET A 5 -13.01 0.80 18.18
N LEU A 6 -13.04 1.81 19.05
CA LEU A 6 -11.83 2.56 19.43
C LEU A 6 -10.87 1.68 20.23
N ASP A 7 -11.40 0.85 21.13
CA ASP A 7 -10.59 -0.12 21.89
C ASP A 7 -9.93 -1.15 20.98
N ARG A 8 -10.63 -1.71 19.98
CA ARG A 8 -10.03 -2.61 18.98
C ARG A 8 -8.96 -1.94 18.12
N LEU A 9 -9.14 -0.66 17.79
CA LEU A 9 -8.12 0.13 17.07
C LEU A 9 -6.85 0.33 17.92
N LEU A 10 -6.98 0.46 19.24
CA LEU A 10 -5.85 0.65 20.14
C LEU A 10 -5.21 -0.68 20.57
N ARG A 11 -6.03 -1.74 20.67
CA ARG A 11 -5.68 -3.07 21.17
C ARG A 11 -6.23 -4.15 20.24
N PRO A 12 -5.48 -4.55 19.19
CA PRO A 12 -5.90 -5.60 18.26
C PRO A 12 -5.70 -7.00 18.87
N THR A 13 -6.50 -7.33 19.90
CA THR A 13 -6.36 -8.58 20.70
C THR A 13 -6.84 -9.85 19.99
N ALA A 14 -7.55 -9.73 18.87
CA ALA A 14 -8.12 -10.86 18.12
C ALA A 14 -7.83 -10.78 16.60
N GLN A 15 -6.73 -10.12 16.21
CA GLN A 15 -6.38 -9.91 14.80
C GLN A 15 -5.92 -11.22 14.13
N SER A 16 -6.44 -11.50 12.94
CA SER A 16 -5.93 -12.60 12.10
C SER A 16 -4.50 -12.29 11.61
N ARG A 17 -3.71 -13.33 11.32
CA ARG A 17 -2.38 -13.18 10.70
C ARG A 17 -2.47 -12.45 9.37
N SER A 18 -3.48 -12.72 8.55
CA SER A 18 -3.72 -12.03 7.28
C SER A 18 -4.13 -10.57 7.46
N ALA A 19 -4.92 -10.23 8.48
CA ALA A 19 -5.16 -8.82 8.83
C ALA A 19 -3.91 -8.11 9.33
N ARG A 20 -3.02 -8.81 10.05
CA ARG A 20 -1.73 -8.26 10.49
C ARG A 20 -0.81 -7.92 9.32
N THR A 21 -0.76 -8.74 8.28
CA THR A 21 0.04 -8.40 7.07
C THR A 21 -0.51 -7.18 6.36
N VAL A 22 -1.85 -7.03 6.31
CA VAL A 22 -2.50 -5.84 5.76
C VAL A 22 -2.18 -4.59 6.60
N GLU A 23 -2.21 -4.68 7.93
CA GLU A 23 -1.81 -3.57 8.80
C GLU A 23 -0.36 -3.16 8.58
N VAL A 24 0.58 -4.12 8.55
CA VAL A 24 2.00 -3.83 8.36
C VAL A 24 2.24 -3.14 7.03
N PHE A 25 1.62 -3.61 5.96
CA PHE A 25 1.71 -2.94 4.66
C PHE A 25 1.09 -1.53 4.71
N GLY A 26 -0.02 -1.34 5.42
CA GLY A 26 -0.59 -0.01 5.66
C GLY A 26 0.38 0.95 6.35
N TRP A 27 1.13 0.47 7.35
CA TRP A 27 2.17 1.28 8.00
C TRP A 27 3.31 1.64 7.07
N ILE A 28 3.73 0.73 6.18
CA ILE A 28 4.74 1.02 5.15
C ILE A 28 4.25 2.16 4.25
N LEU A 29 3.03 2.06 3.72
CA LEU A 29 2.43 3.11 2.89
C LEU A 29 2.32 4.46 3.64
N LEU A 30 1.93 4.43 4.92
CA LEU A 30 1.86 5.64 5.76
C LEU A 30 3.22 6.29 6.00
N LEU A 31 4.31 5.53 6.04
CA LEU A 31 5.66 6.05 6.19
C LEU A 31 6.21 6.60 4.87
N GLU A 32 5.88 5.96 3.75
CA GLU A 32 6.28 6.40 2.40
C GLU A 32 5.56 7.70 1.98
N ALA A 33 4.28 7.83 2.30
CA ALA A 33 3.44 8.95 1.89
C ALA A 33 4.01 10.34 2.24
N PRO A 34 4.48 10.62 3.47
CA PRO A 34 5.14 11.88 3.81
C PRO A 34 6.38 12.17 2.97
N LEU A 35 7.18 11.15 2.63
CA LEU A 35 8.37 11.32 1.80
C LEU A 35 7.98 11.78 0.39
N ILE A 36 6.96 11.15 -0.20
CA ILE A 36 6.43 11.51 -1.51
C ILE A 36 5.79 12.91 -1.48
N LEU A 37 5.06 13.23 -0.41
CA LEU A 37 4.33 14.48 -0.25
C LEU A 37 5.25 15.70 0.00
N PHE A 38 6.23 15.56 0.89
CA PHE A 38 7.08 16.69 1.30
C PHE A 38 8.41 16.74 0.55
N ALA A 39 8.92 15.60 0.06
CA ALA A 39 10.22 15.51 -0.60
C ALA A 39 10.15 14.79 -1.97
N PRO A 40 9.27 15.19 -2.90
CA PRO A 40 9.07 14.47 -4.17
C PRO A 40 10.33 14.38 -5.03
N HIS A 41 11.18 15.42 -5.04
CA HIS A 41 12.45 15.40 -5.79
C HIS A 41 13.48 14.44 -5.18
N TRP A 42 13.47 14.29 -3.87
CA TRP A 42 14.35 13.32 -3.21
C TRP A 42 13.94 11.90 -3.56
N VAL A 43 12.63 11.60 -3.48
CA VAL A 43 12.08 10.30 -3.89
C VAL A 43 12.37 10.03 -5.37
N ALA A 44 12.22 11.04 -6.24
CA ALA A 44 12.57 10.93 -7.65
C ALA A 44 14.05 10.58 -7.87
N GLY A 45 14.96 11.19 -7.10
CA GLY A 45 16.39 10.86 -7.13
C GLY A 45 16.68 9.42 -6.68
N VAL A 46 16.05 8.96 -5.59
CA VAL A 46 16.17 7.57 -5.11
C VAL A 46 15.69 6.57 -6.17
N LEU A 47 14.58 6.89 -6.83
CA LEU A 47 13.99 6.06 -7.88
C LEU A 47 14.64 6.27 -9.25
N GLN A 48 15.70 7.08 -9.35
CA GLN A 48 16.38 7.41 -10.62
C GLN A 48 15.43 7.90 -11.72
N LEU A 49 14.40 8.66 -11.34
CA LEU A 49 13.45 9.25 -12.27
C LEU A 49 14.08 10.46 -12.97
N PRO A 50 13.60 10.81 -14.18
CA PRO A 50 13.91 12.09 -14.79
C PRO A 50 13.56 13.25 -13.85
N ALA A 51 14.24 14.39 -14.03
CA ALA A 51 13.97 15.57 -13.23
C ALA A 51 12.49 15.96 -13.32
N LEU A 52 11.83 16.05 -12.17
CA LEU A 52 10.41 16.41 -12.13
C LEU A 52 10.25 17.89 -12.47
N SER A 53 9.33 18.20 -13.37
CA SER A 53 8.80 19.56 -13.50
C SER A 53 7.98 19.91 -12.25
N ASP A 54 7.72 21.20 -12.02
CA ASP A 54 6.87 21.64 -10.90
C ASP A 54 5.49 20.98 -10.93
N GLN A 55 4.92 20.80 -12.12
CA GLN A 55 3.65 20.12 -12.31
C GLN A 55 3.75 18.63 -11.97
N ALA A 56 4.79 17.93 -12.45
CA ALA A 56 5.02 16.52 -12.15
C ALA A 56 5.24 16.30 -10.64
N ALA A 57 6.00 17.19 -9.99
CA ALA A 57 6.18 17.17 -8.55
C ALA A 57 4.84 17.32 -7.80
N ASN A 58 3.94 18.20 -8.25
CA ASN A 58 2.62 18.34 -7.66
C ASN A 58 1.75 17.09 -7.84
N TYR A 59 1.78 16.44 -9.00
CA TYR A 59 1.12 15.14 -9.16
C TYR A 59 1.71 14.08 -8.24
N PHE A 60 3.04 14.06 -8.07
CA PHE A 60 3.70 13.14 -7.16
C PHE A 60 3.24 13.36 -5.72
N ARG A 61 3.07 14.62 -5.28
CA ARG A 61 2.47 14.96 -3.99
C ARG A 61 1.05 14.44 -3.82
N LEU A 62 0.22 14.55 -4.86
CA LEU A 62 -1.15 14.00 -4.84
C LEU A 62 -1.14 12.47 -4.74
N VAL A 63 -0.18 11.80 -5.40
CA VAL A 63 0.05 10.37 -5.22
C VAL A 63 0.45 10.08 -3.77
N GLY A 64 1.35 10.87 -3.17
CA GLY A 64 1.72 10.75 -1.76
C GLY A 64 0.50 10.88 -0.82
N LEU A 65 -0.39 11.84 -1.08
CA LEU A 65 -1.63 12.00 -0.32
C LEU A 65 -2.55 10.79 -0.47
N LEU A 66 -2.72 10.27 -1.70
CA LEU A 66 -3.51 9.07 -1.98
C LEU A 66 -2.93 7.85 -1.26
N VAL A 67 -1.61 7.62 -1.37
CA VAL A 67 -0.88 6.53 -0.71
C VAL A 67 -1.04 6.63 0.80
N GLY A 68 -0.99 7.84 1.37
CA GLY A 68 -1.22 8.04 2.81
C GLY A 68 -2.64 7.69 3.23
N GLY A 69 -3.64 8.09 2.43
CA GLY A 69 -5.05 7.71 2.65
C GLY A 69 -5.25 6.20 2.59
N LEU A 70 -4.67 5.53 1.59
CA LEU A 70 -4.69 4.06 1.48
C LEU A 70 -3.97 3.40 2.66
N GLY A 71 -2.81 3.90 3.06
CA GLY A 71 -2.08 3.39 4.21
C GLY A 71 -2.90 3.44 5.49
N MET A 72 -3.58 4.57 5.74
CA MET A 72 -4.48 4.70 6.89
C MET A 72 -5.64 3.70 6.84
N LEU A 73 -6.26 3.55 5.66
CA LEU A 73 -7.33 2.59 5.45
C LEU A 73 -6.85 1.15 5.76
N TYR A 74 -5.67 0.78 5.28
CA TYR A 74 -5.07 -0.53 5.50
C TYR A 74 -4.74 -0.76 6.98
N VAL A 75 -4.17 0.23 7.68
CA VAL A 75 -3.91 0.14 9.13
C VAL A 75 -5.19 -0.06 9.92
N VAL A 76 -6.21 0.77 9.68
CA VAL A 76 -7.49 0.67 10.38
C VAL A 76 -8.17 -0.66 10.08
N SER A 77 -8.26 -1.05 8.81
CA SER A 77 -8.89 -2.30 8.40
C SER A 77 -8.16 -3.52 8.96
N GLY A 78 -6.83 -3.50 9.00
CA GLY A 78 -6.03 -4.53 9.64
C GLY A 78 -6.29 -4.60 11.14
N ARG A 79 -6.25 -3.48 11.86
CA ARG A 79 -6.49 -3.43 13.31
C ARG A 79 -7.89 -3.86 13.72
N LEU A 80 -8.88 -3.57 12.88
CA LEU A 80 -10.27 -3.98 13.10
C LEU A 80 -10.59 -5.41 12.63
N ASP A 81 -9.59 -6.16 12.14
CA ASP A 81 -9.76 -7.50 11.53
C ASP A 81 -10.86 -7.52 10.46
N ALA A 82 -10.90 -6.50 9.61
CA ALA A 82 -11.94 -6.34 8.59
C ALA A 82 -11.74 -7.37 7.46
N ARG A 83 -12.24 -8.59 7.66
CA ARG A 83 -12.06 -9.73 6.74
C ARG A 83 -12.46 -9.43 5.29
N GLY A 84 -13.52 -8.64 5.09
CA GLY A 84 -13.94 -8.20 3.76
C GLY A 84 -12.88 -7.34 3.07
N PHE A 85 -12.19 -6.46 3.82
CA PHE A 85 -11.10 -5.64 3.31
C PHE A 85 -9.84 -6.47 3.03
N VAL A 86 -9.49 -7.42 3.90
CA VAL A 86 -8.38 -8.35 3.66
C VAL A 86 -8.60 -9.10 2.34
N PHE A 87 -9.81 -9.62 2.12
CA PHE A 87 -10.17 -10.28 0.87
C PHE A 87 -10.11 -9.32 -0.34
N ALA A 88 -10.63 -8.09 -0.22
CA ALA A 88 -10.52 -7.10 -1.27
C ALA A 88 -9.06 -6.79 -1.63
N SER A 89 -8.18 -6.69 -0.63
CA SER A 89 -6.75 -6.46 -0.86
C SER A 89 -6.05 -7.62 -1.58
N LEU A 90 -6.54 -8.85 -1.40
CA LEU A 90 -6.07 -10.02 -2.15
C LEU A 90 -6.53 -10.01 -3.62
N LEU A 91 -7.56 -9.24 -3.97
CA LEU A 91 -7.99 -9.03 -5.35
C LEU A 91 -7.28 -7.84 -5.99
N ASP A 92 -7.11 -6.76 -5.25
CA ASP A 92 -6.54 -5.49 -5.74
C ASP A 92 -5.02 -5.57 -5.98
N ARG A 93 -4.24 -5.93 -4.95
CA ARG A 93 -2.77 -5.94 -5.01
C ARG A 93 -2.16 -6.79 -6.14
N PRO A 94 -2.67 -7.99 -6.50
CA PRO A 94 -2.10 -8.73 -7.62
C PRO A 94 -2.39 -8.09 -8.98
N LEU A 95 -3.35 -7.17 -9.10
CA LEU A 95 -3.59 -6.42 -10.34
C LEU A 95 -2.54 -5.33 -10.56
N VAL A 96 -1.98 -4.77 -9.50
CA VAL A 96 -1.01 -3.66 -9.58
C VAL A 96 0.20 -4.00 -10.45
N PRO A 97 0.87 -5.17 -10.34
CA PRO A 97 1.96 -5.55 -11.26
C PRO A 97 1.55 -5.52 -12.74
N PHE A 98 0.36 -6.01 -13.08
CA PHE A 98 -0.13 -6.03 -14.46
C PHE A 98 -0.45 -4.63 -14.97
N ILE A 99 -1.08 -3.80 -14.13
CA ILE A 99 -1.36 -2.39 -14.45
C ILE A 99 -0.05 -1.64 -14.65
N MET A 100 0.92 -1.78 -13.75
CA MET A 100 2.22 -1.11 -13.84
C MET A 100 3.01 -1.56 -15.07
N ALA A 101 2.98 -2.85 -15.42
CA ALA A 101 3.60 -3.36 -16.63
C ALA A 101 2.95 -2.75 -17.89
N ALA A 102 1.62 -2.64 -17.94
CA ALA A 102 0.92 -2.00 -19.04
C ALA A 102 1.26 -0.51 -19.15
N LEU A 103 1.21 0.23 -18.03
CA LEU A 103 1.53 1.66 -17.98
C LEU A 103 2.97 1.95 -18.41
N TRP A 104 3.92 1.07 -18.04
CA TRP A 104 5.29 1.16 -18.52
C TRP A 104 5.39 0.86 -20.02
N GLY A 105 4.71 -0.18 -20.51
CA GLY A 105 4.68 -0.53 -21.93
C GLY A 105 4.10 0.58 -22.83
N PHE A 106 3.15 1.37 -22.30
CA PHE A 106 2.61 2.56 -22.98
C PHE A 106 3.44 3.83 -22.79
N GLY A 107 4.55 3.77 -22.05
CA GLY A 107 5.39 4.94 -21.76
C GLY A 107 4.76 5.99 -20.84
N ILE A 108 3.69 5.62 -20.11
CA ILE A 108 2.98 6.52 -19.19
C ILE A 108 3.74 6.64 -17.86
N VAL A 109 4.28 5.52 -17.38
CA VAL A 109 5.01 5.45 -16.10
C VAL A 109 6.47 5.06 -16.34
N PRO A 110 7.44 5.73 -15.69
CA PRO A 110 8.84 5.34 -15.76
C PRO A 110 9.07 3.93 -15.21
N GLY A 111 9.93 3.15 -15.88
CA GLY A 111 10.24 1.77 -15.50
C GLY A 111 10.59 1.57 -14.02
N PRO A 112 11.47 2.39 -13.41
CA PRO A 112 11.79 2.25 -11.98
C PRO A 112 10.59 2.43 -11.06
N LEU A 113 9.70 3.38 -11.38
CA LEU A 113 8.47 3.62 -10.60
C LEU A 113 7.49 2.46 -10.75
N ALA A 114 7.29 1.98 -11.98
CA ALA A 114 6.45 0.83 -12.27
C ALA A 114 6.96 -0.42 -11.53
N LEU A 115 8.27 -0.66 -11.55
CA LEU A 115 8.90 -1.78 -10.86
C LEU A 115 8.76 -1.67 -9.34
N PHE A 116 8.95 -0.49 -8.77
CA PHE A 116 8.80 -0.27 -7.33
C PHE A 116 7.40 -0.66 -6.84
N PHE A 117 6.34 -0.15 -7.49
CA PHE A 117 4.96 -0.50 -7.13
C PHE A 117 4.65 -1.97 -7.41
N ALA A 118 5.05 -2.50 -8.56
CA ALA A 118 4.80 -3.91 -8.89
C ALA A 118 5.43 -4.87 -7.87
N VAL A 119 6.66 -4.62 -7.45
CA VAL A 119 7.35 -5.45 -6.45
C VAL A 119 6.72 -5.27 -5.07
N SER A 120 6.43 -4.03 -4.66
CA SER A 120 5.84 -3.74 -3.35
C SER A 120 4.48 -4.42 -3.18
N ASP A 121 3.56 -4.21 -4.12
CA ASP A 121 2.22 -4.80 -4.09
C ASP A 121 2.25 -6.31 -4.32
N GLY A 122 3.09 -6.80 -5.23
CA GLY A 122 3.24 -8.23 -5.51
C GLY A 122 3.77 -9.01 -4.30
N ALA A 123 4.83 -8.52 -3.65
CA ALA A 123 5.39 -9.15 -2.46
C ALA A 123 4.41 -9.11 -1.29
N SER A 124 3.75 -7.96 -1.08
CA SER A 124 2.71 -7.78 -0.06
C SER A 124 1.51 -8.70 -0.27
N PHE A 125 1.08 -8.89 -1.51
CA PHE A 125 0.05 -9.84 -1.91
C PHE A 125 0.45 -11.27 -1.55
N LEU A 126 1.63 -11.73 -1.99
CA LEU A 126 2.10 -13.09 -1.73
C LEU A 126 2.20 -13.36 -0.22
N TRP A 127 2.67 -12.37 0.55
CA TRP A 127 2.74 -12.48 2.00
C TRP A 127 1.35 -12.62 2.62
N THR A 128 0.41 -11.76 2.25
CA THR A 128 -0.98 -11.81 2.76
C THR A 128 -1.68 -13.10 2.36
N LEU A 129 -1.49 -13.57 1.12
CA LEU A 129 -2.04 -14.83 0.62
C LEU A 129 -1.48 -16.02 1.39
N SER A 130 -0.18 -16.02 1.71
CA SER A 130 0.45 -17.09 2.49
C SER A 130 -0.12 -17.16 3.91
N ALA A 131 -0.30 -16.00 4.57
CA ALA A 131 -0.88 -15.90 5.89
C ALA A 131 -2.35 -16.38 5.89
N TRP A 132 -3.13 -15.94 4.92
CA TRP A 132 -4.53 -16.32 4.75
C TRP A 132 -4.72 -17.82 4.45
N ARG A 133 -3.83 -18.42 3.65
CA ARG A 133 -3.85 -19.87 3.39
C ARG A 133 -3.49 -20.67 4.64
N ALA A 134 -2.54 -20.19 5.45
CA ALA A 134 -2.16 -20.85 6.69
C ALA A 134 -3.33 -20.86 7.71
N GLU A 135 -4.07 -19.76 7.80
CA GLU A 135 -5.26 -19.66 8.68
C GLU A 135 -6.36 -20.64 8.32
N ARG A 136 -6.55 -20.93 7.03
CA ARG A 136 -7.59 -21.87 6.57
C ARG A 136 -7.21 -23.34 6.76
N ARG A 137 -5.96 -23.63 7.09
CA ARG A 137 -5.46 -25.00 7.29
C ARG A 137 -5.42 -25.42 8.76
N THR A 138 -5.55 -24.47 9.69
CA THR A 138 -5.70 -24.65 11.14
C THR A 138 -7.15 -24.57 11.55
#